data_AF-A0A7V9IS26-F1
#
_entry.id   AF-A0A7V9IS26-F1
#
_cell.length_a   1.000
_cell.length_b   1.000
_cell.length_c   1.000
_cell.angle_alpha   90.00
_cell.angle_beta   90.00
_cell.angle_gamma   90.00
#
_symmetry.space_group_name_H-M   'P 1'
#
loop_
_entity.id
_entity.type
_entity.pdbx_description
1 polymer ?
#
loop_
_entity_poly.entity_id
_entity_poly.type
_entity_poly.pdbx_seq_one_letter_code
_entity_poly.pdbx_strand_id
1 'polypeptide(L)'
;PAAVGGESACPAAAADLPPPVPTLLAAPYGRRIRLVYPPPTTGRAEVRRLPEGIHPPLPGTVVDDADRLGVPVPAMGPGLAVDAHQAAAVTDYVVLSIGRTAAVAGASSAYVRLPAASGLHWSEGMLRWTWPPGCTEVVVLSRADAPPAGPDDPLASRRKVTNTRYELDAGLPVAEPAPLHVAVFACIRRADRLYVASEASATARTTIT
;
A
#
# COMPACT_ATOMS: atom_id res chain seq x y z
N PRO A 1 -60.28 -25.51 21.63
CA PRO A 1 -59.05 -25.94 22.32
C PRO A 1 -58.27 -26.96 21.48
N ALA A 2 -56.94 -26.92 21.61
CA ALA A 2 -55.91 -27.76 20.98
C ALA A 2 -55.51 -27.40 19.52
N ALA A 3 -54.57 -26.45 19.44
CA ALA A 3 -53.55 -26.41 18.41
C ALA A 3 -52.42 -27.38 18.78
N VAL A 4 -51.89 -28.14 17.82
CA VAL A 4 -50.69 -28.97 17.99
C VAL A 4 -49.85 -28.84 16.72
N GLY A 5 -48.54 -28.67 16.88
CA GLY A 5 -47.55 -28.95 15.84
C GLY A 5 -46.68 -27.79 15.40
N GLY A 6 -46.14 -26.99 16.33
CA GLY A 6 -44.98 -26.15 16.04
C GLY A 6 -43.71 -27.00 16.11
N GLU A 7 -43.30 -27.55 14.97
CA GLU A 7 -42.03 -28.27 14.82
C GLU A 7 -40.89 -27.27 15.06
N SER A 8 -40.24 -27.42 16.21
CA SER A 8 -39.11 -26.58 16.61
C SER A 8 -37.89 -26.99 15.79
N ALA A 9 -37.69 -26.28 14.68
CA ALA A 9 -36.48 -26.41 13.88
C ALA A 9 -35.27 -26.03 14.74
N CYS A 10 -34.40 -27.00 14.96
CA CYS A 10 -33.08 -26.84 15.56
C CYS A 10 -32.33 -25.72 14.81
N PRO A 11 -31.80 -24.67 15.47
CA PRO A 11 -30.98 -23.71 14.76
C PRO A 11 -29.71 -24.42 14.30
N ALA A 12 -29.52 -24.49 12.98
CA ALA A 12 -28.28 -24.92 12.37
C ALA A 12 -27.12 -24.20 13.05
N ALA A 13 -26.18 -24.97 13.59
CA ALA A 13 -24.99 -24.43 14.24
C ALA A 13 -24.34 -23.41 13.29
N ALA A 14 -24.38 -22.13 13.67
CA ALA A 14 -23.65 -21.10 12.94
C ALA A 14 -22.20 -21.56 12.87
N ALA A 15 -21.69 -21.74 11.65
CA ALA A 15 -20.28 -22.07 11.45
C ALA A 15 -19.47 -20.99 12.17
N ASP A 16 -18.68 -21.42 13.17
CA ASP A 16 -17.83 -20.56 13.98
C ASP A 16 -16.66 -20.08 13.12
N LEU A 17 -16.95 -19.08 12.28
CA LEU A 17 -15.98 -18.45 11.40
C LEU A 17 -15.01 -17.63 12.27
N PRO A 18 -13.69 -17.76 12.06
CA PRO A 18 -12.74 -16.96 12.80
C PRO A 18 -12.94 -15.47 12.46
N PRO A 19 -12.81 -14.57 13.44
CA PRO A 19 -12.93 -13.13 13.17
C PRO A 19 -11.79 -12.67 12.25
N PRO A 20 -12.05 -11.73 11.32
CA PRO A 20 -11.00 -11.19 10.45
C PRO A 20 -9.96 -10.42 11.26
N VAL A 21 -8.68 -10.61 10.94
CA VAL A 21 -7.60 -9.79 11.51
C VAL A 21 -7.76 -8.33 11.06
N PRO A 22 -7.84 -7.35 11.99
CA PRO A 22 -8.28 -5.99 11.65
C PRO A 22 -7.20 -5.12 11.00
N THR A 23 -5.91 -5.44 11.16
CA THR A 23 -4.82 -4.62 10.63
C THR A 23 -3.68 -5.46 10.08
N LEU A 24 -3.02 -4.94 9.04
CA LEU A 24 -1.80 -5.47 8.47
C LEU A 24 -0.91 -4.31 8.05
N LEU A 25 0.29 -4.25 8.63
CA LEU A 25 1.28 -3.22 8.35
C LEU A 25 2.47 -3.84 7.63
N ALA A 26 2.73 -3.41 6.40
CA ALA A 26 3.94 -3.72 5.67
C ALA A 26 4.98 -2.61 5.87
N ALA A 27 6.16 -2.97 6.34
CA ALA A 27 7.26 -2.02 6.57
C ALA A 27 8.59 -2.60 6.06
N PRO A 28 9.52 -1.75 5.61
CA PRO A 28 10.86 -2.20 5.24
C PRO A 28 11.59 -2.79 6.46
N TYR A 29 12.34 -3.87 6.25
CA TYR A 29 13.23 -4.49 7.24
C TYR A 29 14.49 -4.97 6.55
N GLY A 30 15.46 -4.05 6.40
CA GLY A 30 16.65 -4.27 5.58
C GLY A 30 16.28 -4.59 4.13
N ARG A 31 16.70 -5.75 3.62
CA ARG A 31 16.35 -6.26 2.28
C ARG A 31 15.07 -7.09 2.26
N ARG A 32 14.26 -7.04 3.31
CA ARG A 32 13.02 -7.80 3.49
C ARG A 32 11.87 -6.85 3.83
N ILE A 33 10.66 -7.38 3.84
CA ILE A 33 9.47 -6.66 4.28
C ILE A 33 8.97 -7.35 5.54
N ARG A 34 8.78 -6.56 6.60
CA ARG A 34 8.16 -6.99 7.84
C ARG A 34 6.67 -6.73 7.76
N LEU A 35 5.89 -7.76 8.05
CA LEU A 35 4.43 -7.75 8.04
C LEU A 35 3.97 -7.93 9.49
N VAL A 36 3.38 -6.89 10.06
CA VAL A 36 2.93 -6.86 11.46
C VAL A 36 1.42 -6.84 11.51
N TYR A 37 0.84 -7.71 12.33
CA TYR A 37 -0.59 -7.87 12.51
C TYR A 37 -0.90 -8.31 13.95
N PRO A 38 -2.09 -8.01 14.50
CA PRO A 38 -2.46 -8.52 15.81
C PRO A 38 -2.69 -10.04 15.72
N PRO A 39 -2.16 -10.84 16.67
CA PRO A 39 -2.49 -12.26 16.75
C PRO A 39 -4.01 -12.45 16.85
N PRO A 40 -4.61 -13.40 16.12
CA PRO A 40 -6.05 -13.62 16.19
C PRO A 40 -6.42 -14.21 17.56
N THR A 41 -7.63 -13.91 18.04
CA THR A 41 -8.16 -14.44 19.31
C THR A 41 -8.51 -15.93 19.21
N THR A 42 -8.82 -16.41 18.02
CA THR A 42 -9.09 -17.82 17.71
C THR A 42 -8.40 -18.24 16.42
N GLY A 43 -7.94 -19.50 16.36
CA GLY A 43 -7.25 -20.03 15.19
C GLY A 43 -5.81 -19.50 15.03
N ARG A 44 -5.33 -19.45 13.79
CA ARG A 44 -4.00 -18.93 13.44
C ARG A 44 -4.11 -17.89 12.34
N ALA A 45 -3.17 -16.96 12.30
CA ALA A 45 -3.08 -16.00 11.20
C ALA A 45 -2.02 -16.46 10.19
N GLU A 46 -2.32 -16.23 8.92
CA GLU A 46 -1.41 -16.58 7.82
C GLU A 46 -1.39 -15.44 6.80
N VAL A 47 -0.20 -14.90 6.51
CA VAL A 47 -0.07 -13.82 5.52
C VAL A 47 0.21 -14.43 4.15
N ARG A 48 -0.54 -13.97 3.14
CA ARG A 48 -0.40 -14.37 1.74
C ARG A 48 0.08 -13.18 0.92
N ARG A 49 1.13 -13.38 0.13
CA ARG A 49 1.55 -12.46 -0.94
C ARG A 49 0.72 -12.77 -2.18
N LEU A 50 0.02 -11.76 -2.67
CA LEU A 50 -0.86 -11.90 -3.83
C LEU A 50 -0.04 -11.85 -5.14
N PRO A 51 -0.42 -12.63 -6.16
CA PRO A 51 0.11 -12.46 -7.51
C PRO A 51 -0.20 -11.07 -8.07
N GLU A 52 0.60 -10.61 -9.03
CA GLU A 52 0.37 -9.34 -9.70
C GLU A 52 -1.01 -9.31 -10.38
N GLY A 53 -1.77 -8.22 -10.18
CA GLY A 53 -3.11 -8.04 -10.75
C GLY A 53 -4.24 -8.69 -9.95
N ILE A 54 -3.94 -9.43 -8.88
CA ILE A 54 -4.96 -9.97 -7.98
C ILE A 54 -5.27 -8.96 -6.88
N HIS A 55 -6.54 -8.54 -6.81
CA HIS A 55 -7.01 -7.66 -5.74
C HIS A 55 -7.20 -8.44 -4.44
N PRO A 56 -6.80 -7.88 -3.28
CA PRO A 56 -7.08 -8.51 -1.99
C PRO A 56 -8.60 -8.64 -1.78
N PRO A 57 -9.08 -9.79 -1.28
CA PRO A 57 -10.47 -9.93 -0.85
C PRO A 57 -10.81 -8.91 0.24
N LEU A 58 -12.10 -8.56 0.35
CA LEU A 58 -12.56 -7.68 1.40
C LEU A 58 -12.42 -8.36 2.78
N PRO A 59 -12.12 -7.62 3.85
CA PRO A 59 -12.13 -8.19 5.20
C PRO A 59 -13.49 -8.83 5.52
N GLY A 60 -13.47 -10.04 6.09
CA GLY A 60 -14.65 -10.85 6.38
C GLY A 60 -15.06 -11.80 5.24
N THR A 61 -14.47 -11.70 4.05
CA THR A 61 -14.73 -12.65 2.96
C THR A 61 -14.20 -14.05 3.33
N VAL A 62 -15.04 -15.08 3.22
CA VAL A 62 -14.61 -16.48 3.34
C VAL A 62 -13.75 -16.86 2.14
N VAL A 63 -12.60 -17.45 2.41
CA VAL A 63 -11.64 -17.90 1.40
C VAL A 63 -11.69 -19.42 1.35
N ASP A 64 -12.22 -19.98 0.26
CA ASP A 64 -12.38 -21.41 0.10
C ASP A 64 -11.04 -22.14 -0.07
N ASP A 65 -10.08 -21.49 -0.74
CA ASP A 65 -8.75 -22.04 -1.00
C ASP A 65 -7.68 -20.94 -0.85
N ALA A 66 -7.00 -20.97 0.30
CA ALA A 66 -5.93 -20.02 0.62
C ALA A 66 -4.71 -20.18 -0.30
N ASP A 67 -4.47 -21.37 -0.85
CA ASP A 67 -3.32 -21.65 -1.71
C ASP A 67 -3.51 -21.05 -3.11
N ARG A 68 -4.76 -20.91 -3.56
CA ARG A 68 -5.07 -20.20 -4.80
C ARG A 68 -5.00 -18.68 -4.68
N LEU A 69 -5.13 -18.15 -3.46
CA LEU A 69 -5.11 -16.71 -3.24
C LEU A 69 -3.70 -16.11 -3.40
N GLY A 70 -2.67 -16.87 -3.00
CA GLY A 70 -1.29 -16.40 -3.13
C GLY A 70 -0.27 -17.26 -2.41
N VAL A 71 0.97 -16.80 -2.45
CA VAL A 71 2.11 -17.50 -1.84
C VAL A 71 2.17 -17.20 -0.34
N PRO A 72 2.26 -18.20 0.54
CA PRO A 72 2.37 -17.97 1.97
C PRO A 72 3.69 -17.27 2.30
N VAL A 73 3.62 -16.23 3.14
CA VAL A 73 4.79 -15.54 3.68
C VAL A 73 5.17 -16.20 5.01
N PRO A 74 6.45 -16.60 5.20
CA PRO A 74 6.88 -17.23 6.44
C PRO A 74 6.58 -16.39 7.69
N ALA A 75 5.88 -16.99 8.65
CA ALA A 75 5.69 -16.43 9.98
C ALA A 75 7.01 -16.55 10.77
N MET A 76 7.40 -15.46 11.43
CA MET A 76 8.58 -15.40 12.31
C MET A 76 8.22 -15.42 13.79
N GLY A 77 6.93 -15.34 14.12
CA GLY A 77 6.38 -15.38 15.46
C GLY A 77 4.92 -14.91 15.47
N PRO A 78 4.26 -14.91 16.64
CA PRO A 78 2.91 -14.37 16.77
C PRO A 78 2.86 -12.91 16.29
N GLY A 79 1.97 -12.61 15.34
CA GLY A 79 1.78 -11.26 14.82
C GLY A 79 2.87 -10.76 13.87
N LEU A 80 3.77 -11.64 13.41
CA LEU A 80 4.93 -11.27 12.62
C LEU A 80 5.17 -12.25 11.47
N ALA A 81 5.17 -11.75 10.25
CA ALA A 81 5.68 -12.46 9.07
C ALA A 81 6.76 -11.63 8.37
N VAL A 82 7.68 -12.30 7.67
CA VAL A 82 8.77 -11.63 6.95
C VAL A 82 8.86 -12.16 5.53
N ASP A 83 8.73 -11.24 4.58
CA ASP A 83 8.88 -11.54 3.17
C ASP A 83 10.29 -11.20 2.69
N ALA A 84 11.02 -12.22 2.20
CA ALA A 84 12.33 -12.06 1.58
C ALA A 84 12.25 -11.91 0.04
N HIS A 85 11.10 -12.18 -0.56
CA HIS A 85 10.93 -12.29 -2.00
C HIS A 85 10.18 -11.06 -2.54
N GLN A 86 10.95 -10.01 -2.82
CA GLN A 86 10.47 -8.74 -3.34
C GLN A 86 10.91 -8.56 -4.80
N ALA A 87 10.08 -9.01 -5.74
CA ALA A 87 10.37 -8.91 -7.17
C ALA A 87 9.65 -7.75 -7.86
N ALA A 88 8.48 -7.34 -7.35
CA ALA A 88 7.60 -6.37 -8.00
C ALA A 88 7.68 -4.96 -7.36
N ALA A 89 7.39 -3.94 -8.17
CA ALA A 89 7.30 -2.55 -7.74
C ALA A 89 6.18 -2.29 -6.72
N VAL A 90 5.11 -3.08 -6.80
CA VAL A 90 4.01 -3.10 -5.83
C VAL A 90 3.79 -4.56 -5.46
N THR A 91 3.73 -4.84 -4.16
CA THR A 91 3.42 -6.17 -3.63
C THR A 91 2.24 -6.05 -2.69
N ASP A 92 1.15 -6.73 -3.03
CA ASP A 92 -0.05 -6.77 -2.21
C ASP A 92 -0.02 -7.99 -1.27
N TYR A 93 -0.45 -7.74 -0.04
CA TYR A 93 -0.53 -8.74 1.03
C TYR A 93 -1.93 -8.76 1.60
N VAL A 94 -2.35 -9.93 2.04
CA VAL A 94 -3.56 -10.13 2.85
C VAL A 94 -3.22 -11.04 4.02
N VAL A 95 -3.71 -10.72 5.21
CA VAL A 95 -3.68 -11.64 6.36
C VAL A 95 -4.97 -12.42 6.39
N LEU A 96 -4.88 -13.74 6.51
CA LEU A 96 -6.02 -14.63 6.67
C LEU A 96 -6.12 -15.08 8.12
N SER A 97 -7.33 -15.08 8.66
CA SER A 97 -7.67 -15.80 9.89
C SER A 97 -8.07 -17.23 9.51
N ILE A 98 -7.28 -18.22 9.94
CA ILE A 98 -7.50 -19.63 9.64
C ILE A 98 -8.12 -20.31 10.86
N GLY A 99 -9.38 -20.72 10.71
CA GLY A 99 -10.13 -21.51 11.68
C GLY A 99 -10.03 -23.01 11.40
N ARG A 100 -10.89 -23.81 12.04
CA ARG A 100 -10.91 -25.27 11.84
C ARG A 100 -11.48 -25.68 10.48
N THR A 101 -12.48 -24.95 10.00
CA THR A 101 -13.29 -25.33 8.82
C THR A 101 -13.28 -24.29 7.71
N ALA A 102 -12.72 -23.10 7.96
CA ALA A 102 -12.72 -22.01 7.01
C ALA A 102 -11.55 -21.05 7.25
N ALA A 103 -11.15 -20.36 6.19
CA ALA A 103 -10.29 -19.19 6.23
C ALA A 103 -11.13 -17.94 5.97
N VAL A 104 -10.85 -16.85 6.68
CA VAL A 104 -11.50 -15.55 6.50
C VAL A 104 -10.44 -14.51 6.19
N ALA A 105 -10.64 -13.73 5.14
CA ALA A 105 -9.78 -12.62 4.79
C ALA A 105 -9.84 -11.54 5.88
N GLY A 106 -8.67 -11.13 6.38
CA GLY A 106 -8.50 -9.97 7.23
C GLY A 106 -8.07 -8.74 6.43
N ALA A 107 -7.36 -7.83 7.10
CA ALA A 107 -6.82 -6.64 6.48
C ALA A 107 -5.81 -6.97 5.36
N SER A 108 -5.70 -6.04 4.41
CA SER A 108 -4.70 -6.07 3.35
C SER A 108 -3.78 -4.88 3.44
N SER A 109 -2.59 -5.03 2.88
CA SER A 109 -1.56 -3.99 2.85
C SER A 109 -0.78 -4.09 1.56
N ALA A 110 -0.44 -2.94 0.97
CA ALA A 110 0.40 -2.88 -0.21
C ALA A 110 1.75 -2.30 0.18
N TYR A 111 2.83 -2.97 -0.24
CA TYR A 111 4.18 -2.43 -0.14
C TYR A 111 4.64 -1.92 -1.50
N VAL A 112 5.10 -0.67 -1.55
CA VAL A 112 5.50 0.01 -2.78
C VAL A 112 7.00 0.25 -2.73
N ARG A 113 7.72 -0.31 -3.71
CA ARG A 113 9.16 -0.09 -3.91
C ARG A 113 9.37 0.42 -5.33
N LEU A 114 9.41 1.75 -5.47
CA LEU A 114 9.67 2.40 -6.74
C LEU A 114 11.08 2.99 -6.75
N PRO A 115 11.77 2.98 -7.91
CA PRO A 115 12.95 3.80 -8.12
C PRO A 115 12.63 5.26 -7.78
N ALA A 116 13.60 5.98 -7.21
CA ALA A 116 13.39 7.38 -6.86
C ALA A 116 13.68 8.28 -8.06
N ALA A 117 12.96 9.41 -8.13
CA ALA A 117 13.42 10.54 -8.92
C ALA A 117 14.78 11.03 -8.38
N SER A 118 15.52 11.77 -9.19
CA SER A 118 16.82 12.31 -8.79
C SER A 118 17.16 13.61 -9.52
N GLY A 119 18.18 14.31 -9.03
CA GLY A 119 18.69 15.53 -9.66
C GLY A 119 17.64 16.65 -9.72
N LEU A 120 16.74 16.73 -8.73
CA LEU A 120 15.75 17.79 -8.64
C LEU A 120 16.46 19.13 -8.43
N HIS A 121 16.25 20.05 -9.36
CA HIS A 121 16.76 21.40 -9.28
C HIS A 121 15.74 22.39 -9.85
N TRP A 122 15.88 23.64 -9.45
CA TRP A 122 15.09 24.75 -9.97
C TRP A 122 15.99 25.65 -10.82
N SER A 123 15.50 26.06 -11.99
CA SER A 123 16.21 26.95 -12.91
C SER A 123 15.20 27.65 -13.81
N GLU A 124 15.31 28.97 -13.96
CA GLU A 124 14.48 29.77 -14.88
C GLU A 124 12.95 29.55 -14.69
N GLY A 125 12.49 29.50 -13.43
CA GLY A 125 11.07 29.28 -13.12
C GLY A 125 10.58 27.84 -13.29
N MET A 126 11.46 26.91 -13.66
CA MET A 126 11.15 25.51 -13.92
C MET A 126 11.83 24.58 -12.93
N LEU A 127 11.05 23.64 -12.39
CA LEU A 127 11.60 22.46 -11.71
C LEU A 127 11.95 21.39 -12.74
N ARG A 128 13.16 20.84 -12.60
CA ARG A 128 13.67 19.77 -13.46
C ARG A 128 14.24 18.65 -12.62
N TRP A 129 14.00 17.41 -13.03
CA TRP A 129 14.51 16.19 -12.42
C TRP A 129 14.71 15.10 -13.46
N THR A 130 15.43 14.06 -13.06
CA THR A 130 15.52 12.80 -13.81
C THR A 130 14.37 11.90 -13.41
N TRP A 131 13.63 11.39 -14.40
CA TRP A 131 12.49 10.52 -14.18
C TRP A 131 12.92 9.19 -13.56
N PRO A 132 12.19 8.69 -12.53
CA PRO A 132 12.42 7.36 -12.03
C PRO A 132 12.10 6.31 -13.12
N PRO A 133 12.97 5.31 -13.35
CA PRO A 133 12.74 4.30 -14.37
C PRO A 133 11.45 3.51 -14.11
N GLY A 134 10.66 3.28 -15.15
CA GLY A 134 9.39 2.55 -15.07
C GLY A 134 8.21 3.36 -14.51
N CYS A 135 8.40 4.64 -14.17
CA CYS A 135 7.33 5.55 -13.75
C CYS A 135 6.90 6.46 -14.90
N THR A 136 5.59 6.54 -15.15
CA THR A 136 4.98 7.48 -16.11
C THR A 136 4.34 8.70 -15.43
N GLU A 137 4.16 8.61 -14.12
CA GLU A 137 3.64 9.67 -13.27
C GLU A 137 4.58 9.87 -12.08
N VAL A 138 4.67 11.10 -11.56
CA VAL A 138 5.23 11.42 -10.24
C VAL A 138 4.26 12.31 -9.48
N VAL A 139 4.41 12.36 -8.16
CA VAL A 139 3.72 13.32 -7.30
C VAL A 139 4.75 14.31 -6.78
N VAL A 140 4.52 15.59 -7.04
CA VAL A 140 5.33 16.69 -6.54
C VAL A 140 4.60 17.32 -5.36
N LEU A 141 5.29 17.41 -4.22
CA LEU A 141 4.82 18.12 -3.05
C LEU A 141 5.60 19.41 -2.89
N SER A 142 4.90 20.50 -2.56
CA SER A 142 5.52 21.79 -2.23
C SER A 142 4.94 22.39 -0.96
N ARG A 143 5.80 23.07 -0.18
CA ARG A 143 5.43 23.71 1.09
C ARG A 143 6.30 24.93 1.34
N ALA A 144 5.77 25.99 1.95
CA ALA A 144 6.49 27.25 2.14
C ALA A 144 7.32 27.30 3.45
N ASP A 145 6.90 26.55 4.48
CA ASP A 145 7.43 26.66 5.84
C ASP A 145 8.51 25.62 6.19
N ALA A 146 8.42 24.41 5.63
CA ALA A 146 9.45 23.37 5.82
C ALA A 146 9.36 22.25 4.76
N PRO A 147 10.38 21.36 4.68
CA PRO A 147 10.34 20.21 3.77
C PRO A 147 9.11 19.31 3.97
N PRO A 148 8.47 18.82 2.89
CA PRO A 148 7.37 17.88 3.01
C PRO A 148 7.78 16.60 3.76
N ALA A 149 6.99 16.21 4.77
CA ALA A 149 7.29 15.07 5.63
C ALA A 149 7.19 13.72 4.90
N GLY A 150 6.28 13.62 3.94
CA GLY A 150 6.02 12.41 3.15
C GLY A 150 4.97 12.68 2.07
N PRO A 151 4.60 11.69 1.25
CA PRO A 151 3.67 11.87 0.13
C PRO A 151 2.26 12.30 0.56
N ASP A 152 1.88 11.99 1.80
CA ASP A 152 0.57 12.29 2.38
C ASP A 152 0.65 13.44 3.42
N ASP A 153 1.68 14.29 3.35
CA ASP A 153 1.79 15.50 4.18
C ASP A 153 0.58 16.41 3.98
N PRO A 154 -0.26 16.64 5.01
CA PRO A 154 -1.50 17.40 4.88
C PRO A 154 -1.28 18.90 4.70
N LEU A 155 -0.07 19.41 5.01
CA LEU A 155 0.28 20.82 4.88
C LEU A 155 0.90 21.14 3.51
N ALA A 156 1.26 20.13 2.71
CA ALA A 156 1.86 20.30 1.41
C ALA A 156 0.82 20.41 0.29
N SER A 157 1.08 21.32 -0.66
CA SER A 157 0.38 21.29 -1.95
C SER A 157 0.85 20.07 -2.73
N ARG A 158 -0.09 19.34 -3.34
CA ARG A 158 0.16 18.08 -4.04
C ARG A 158 -0.21 18.21 -5.51
N ARG A 159 0.75 17.99 -6.40
CA ARG A 159 0.56 18.03 -7.85
C ARG A 159 1.01 16.73 -8.50
N LYS A 160 0.11 16.07 -9.25
CA LYS A 160 0.47 14.96 -10.12
C LYS A 160 1.07 15.49 -11.42
N VAL A 161 2.18 14.91 -11.86
CA VAL A 161 2.87 15.26 -13.10
C VAL A 161 3.07 14.00 -13.91
N THR A 162 2.74 14.04 -15.20
CA THR A 162 3.00 12.95 -16.15
C THR A 162 4.30 13.23 -16.91
N ASN A 163 5.01 12.17 -17.34
CA ASN A 163 6.24 12.33 -18.10
C ASN A 163 5.99 13.04 -19.42
N THR A 164 4.89 12.72 -20.11
CA THR A 164 4.48 13.41 -21.34
C THR A 164 4.33 14.91 -21.15
N ARG A 165 3.63 15.36 -20.09
CA ARG A 165 3.44 16.81 -19.87
C ARG A 165 4.76 17.49 -19.50
N TYR A 166 5.56 16.83 -18.67
CA TYR A 166 6.87 17.32 -18.27
C TYR A 166 7.84 17.47 -19.45
N GLU A 167 7.86 16.49 -20.36
CA GLU A 167 8.69 16.50 -21.56
C GLU A 167 8.27 17.63 -22.51
N LEU A 168 6.96 17.81 -22.73
CA LEU A 168 6.41 18.89 -23.55
C LEU A 168 6.74 20.28 -23.01
N ASP A 169 6.74 20.44 -21.68
CA ASP A 169 7.03 21.71 -21.01
C ASP A 169 8.53 21.90 -20.71
N ALA A 170 9.37 20.91 -21.01
CA ALA A 170 10.79 20.86 -20.63
C ALA A 170 11.03 21.09 -19.10
N GLY A 171 10.09 20.65 -18.26
CA GLY A 171 10.09 20.88 -16.83
C GLY A 171 8.68 20.97 -16.22
N LEU A 172 8.62 21.32 -14.94
CA LEU A 172 7.39 21.70 -14.26
C LEU A 172 7.45 23.19 -13.91
N PRO A 173 6.54 24.03 -14.45
CA PRO A 173 6.48 25.43 -14.07
C PRO A 173 6.02 25.58 -12.63
N VAL A 174 6.74 26.42 -11.88
CA VAL A 174 6.39 26.83 -10.51
C VAL A 174 6.10 28.32 -10.53
N ALA A 175 4.87 28.68 -10.15
CA ALA A 175 4.49 30.06 -9.94
C ALA A 175 5.19 30.60 -8.68
N GLU A 176 5.75 31.80 -8.77
CA GLU A 176 6.20 32.55 -7.59
C GLU A 176 5.03 32.80 -6.63
N PRO A 177 5.23 32.72 -5.29
CA PRO A 177 6.44 33.16 -4.60
C PRO A 177 7.26 32.06 -3.91
N ALA A 178 8.57 32.27 -3.93
CA ALA A 178 9.55 31.65 -3.02
C ALA A 178 9.41 32.24 -1.59
N PRO A 179 9.89 31.55 -0.54
CA PRO A 179 10.58 30.25 -0.56
C PRO A 179 9.62 29.05 -0.59
N LEU A 180 10.04 27.99 -1.29
CA LEU A 180 9.29 26.73 -1.38
C LEU A 180 10.22 25.53 -1.21
N HIS A 181 9.91 24.66 -0.26
CA HIS A 181 10.48 23.33 -0.18
C HIS A 181 9.70 22.38 -1.07
N VAL A 182 10.42 21.62 -1.89
CA VAL A 182 9.82 20.73 -2.89
C VAL A 182 10.39 19.32 -2.74
N ALA A 183 9.52 18.32 -2.90
CA ALA A 183 9.88 16.91 -2.96
C ALA A 183 9.15 16.20 -4.11
N VAL A 184 9.85 15.33 -4.84
CA VAL A 184 9.29 14.51 -5.92
C VAL A 184 9.24 13.04 -5.52
N PHE A 185 8.05 12.47 -5.50
CA PHE A 185 7.80 11.07 -5.16
C PHE A 185 7.42 10.30 -6.42
N ALA A 186 8.09 9.18 -6.65
CA ALA A 186 7.73 8.26 -7.72
C ALA A 186 6.33 7.70 -7.47
N CYS A 187 5.55 7.50 -8.53
CA CYS A 187 4.29 6.77 -8.43
C CYS A 187 4.08 5.83 -9.60
N ILE A 188 3.22 4.83 -9.38
CA ILE A 188 2.79 3.89 -10.40
C ILE A 188 1.29 3.69 -10.28
N ARG A 189 0.62 3.64 -11.43
CA ARG A 189 -0.80 3.28 -11.48
C ARG A 189 -0.93 1.79 -11.74
N ARG A 190 -1.73 1.11 -10.95
CA ARG A 190 -2.10 -0.30 -11.14
C ARG A 190 -3.61 -0.42 -11.02
N ALA A 191 -4.23 -0.91 -12.09
CA ALA A 191 -5.67 -0.82 -12.28
C ALA A 191 -6.17 0.62 -12.05
N ASP A 192 -7.10 0.81 -11.11
CA ASP A 192 -7.69 2.09 -10.72
C ASP A 192 -6.92 2.82 -9.60
N ARG A 193 -5.92 2.18 -8.98
CA ARG A 193 -5.21 2.72 -7.82
C ARG A 193 -3.85 3.35 -8.18
N LEU A 194 -3.58 4.51 -7.57
CA LEU A 194 -2.27 5.16 -7.62
C LEU A 194 -1.46 4.78 -6.37
N TYR A 195 -0.31 4.18 -6.59
CA TYR A 195 0.67 3.86 -5.57
C TYR A 195 1.79 4.88 -5.60
N VAL A 196 2.06 5.54 -4.47
CA VAL A 196 3.12 6.55 -4.34
C VAL A 196 4.20 6.00 -3.41
N ALA A 197 5.46 6.21 -3.78
CA ALA A 197 6.58 5.86 -2.92
C ALA A 197 6.45 6.61 -1.58
N SER A 198 6.68 5.92 -0.46
CA SER A 198 6.63 6.51 0.88
C SER A 198 7.77 7.52 1.12
N GLU A 199 8.85 7.41 0.36
CA GLU A 199 10.05 8.22 0.51
C GLU A 199 10.49 8.82 -0.84
N ALA A 200 11.03 10.03 -0.77
CA ALA A 200 11.74 10.68 -1.85
C ALA A 200 13.24 10.67 -1.54
N SER A 201 14.09 10.46 -2.55
CA SER A 201 15.54 10.53 -2.37
C SER A 201 15.97 11.92 -1.93
N ALA A 202 17.13 12.04 -1.28
CA ALA A 202 17.68 13.35 -0.92
C ALA A 202 17.84 14.26 -2.15
N THR A 203 18.25 13.68 -3.29
CA THR A 203 18.38 14.40 -4.57
C THR A 203 17.05 14.67 -5.28
N ALA A 204 15.93 14.14 -4.77
CA ALA A 204 14.58 14.46 -5.21
C ALA A 204 13.92 15.52 -4.34
N ARG A 205 14.71 16.23 -3.53
CA ARG A 205 14.28 17.31 -2.66
C ARG A 205 15.09 18.55 -2.96
N THR A 206 14.46 19.70 -2.95
CA THR A 206 15.13 21.00 -3.15
C THR A 206 14.39 22.11 -2.42
N THR A 207 15.03 23.26 -2.27
CA THR A 207 14.40 24.50 -1.82
C THR A 207 14.58 25.55 -2.90
N ILE A 208 13.48 26.20 -3.27
CA ILE A 208 13.45 27.36 -4.14
C ILE A 208 13.55 28.58 -3.23
N THR A 209 14.49 29.48 -3.52
CA THR A 209 14.78 30.70 -2.76
C THR A 209 14.71 31.91 -3.64
#